data_AF-A0A925ETK9-F1
#
_entry.id   AF-A0A925ETK9-F1
#
_cell.length_a   1.000
_cell.length_b   1.000
_cell.length_c   1.000
_cell.angle_alpha   90.00
_cell.angle_beta   90.00
_cell.angle_gamma   90.00
#
_symmetry.space_group_name_H-M   'P 1'
#
loop_
_entity.id
_entity.type
_entity.pdbx_description
1 polymer ?
#
loop_
_entity_poly.entity_id
_entity_poly.type
_entity_poly.pdbx_seq_one_letter_code
_entity_poly.pdbx_strand_id
1 'polypeptide(L)'
;MIEEHIDKHKLRNKIRLLFDYRLFSELSALDIHESVESKNEFTEYLIELQTAIYHLDAHLEANWILNTQTMDWHWQNIITQLSFFDISPERANEYLNHIRKYEKHERELRQGKTPLRFDMEYFYFYKSCDVKLLRRLIYEKYQLSGLAGKLADWRYYDLVTEVNDDIEDIFEDLNFINGNRFLISLLKCGKIETRRVFSEFLNEICQRTKERFNSGKGSFQKMLLDITMRRYTETIGLLEIQLDKITENDLKTSRLMIFKEAIVI
;
A
#
# COMPACT_ATOMS: atom_id res chain seq x y z
N MET A 1 10.42 -0.52 -20.85
CA MET A 1 9.95 -1.90 -21.07
C MET A 1 8.66 -2.04 -20.28
N ILE A 2 7.58 -2.49 -20.91
CA ILE A 2 6.31 -2.70 -20.20
C ILE A 2 6.28 -4.17 -19.81
N GLU A 3 5.99 -4.45 -18.54
CA GLU A 3 5.78 -5.82 -18.06
C GLU A 3 4.60 -6.44 -18.83
N GLU A 4 4.89 -7.39 -19.73
CA GLU A 4 3.94 -7.92 -20.73
C GLU A 4 2.70 -8.58 -20.11
N HIS A 5 2.77 -8.95 -18.83
CA HIS A 5 1.67 -9.56 -18.08
C HIS A 5 0.63 -8.55 -17.58
N ILE A 6 0.87 -7.24 -17.71
CA ILE A 6 -0.03 -6.21 -17.22
C ILE A 6 -1.00 -5.77 -18.33
N ASP A 7 -2.26 -6.18 -18.18
CA ASP A 7 -3.36 -5.62 -18.97
C ASP A 7 -3.67 -4.20 -18.47
N LYS A 8 -3.37 -3.21 -19.31
CA LYS A 8 -3.54 -1.78 -18.99
C LYS A 8 -4.97 -1.42 -18.57
N HIS A 9 -5.98 -2.04 -19.20
CA HIS A 9 -7.37 -1.72 -18.90
C HIS A 9 -7.81 -2.33 -17.56
N LYS A 10 -7.37 -3.55 -17.26
CA LYS A 10 -7.59 -4.17 -15.95
C LYS A 10 -6.87 -3.42 -14.84
N LEU A 11 -5.61 -3.03 -15.06
CA LEU A 11 -4.83 -2.26 -14.08
C LEU A 11 -5.51 -0.93 -13.76
N ARG A 12 -5.93 -0.17 -14.77
CA ARG A 12 -6.62 1.11 -14.54
C ARG A 12 -7.93 0.94 -13.76
N ASN A 13 -8.67 -0.15 -13.99
CA ASN A 13 -9.85 -0.46 -13.19
C ASN A 13 -9.47 -0.83 -11.74
N LYS A 14 -8.42 -1.63 -11.52
CA LYS A 14 -7.89 -1.94 -10.17
C LYS A 14 -7.51 -0.67 -9.43
N ILE A 15 -6.79 0.26 -10.09
CA ILE A 15 -6.42 1.56 -9.51
C ILE A 15 -7.63 2.40 -9.13
N ARG A 16 -8.67 2.46 -9.97
CA ARG A 16 -9.90 3.22 -9.64
C ARG A 16 -10.62 2.64 -8.43
N LEU A 17 -10.75 1.32 -8.35
CA LEU A 17 -11.32 0.64 -7.18
C LEU A 17 -10.48 0.92 -5.92
N LEU A 18 -9.16 0.91 -6.04
CA LEU A 18 -8.26 1.28 -4.94
C LEU A 18 -8.45 2.74 -4.52
N PHE A 19 -8.62 3.67 -5.46
CA PHE A 19 -8.81 5.09 -5.15
C PHE A 19 -10.10 5.33 -4.36
N ASP A 20 -11.18 4.65 -4.74
CA ASP A 20 -12.45 4.67 -4.00
C ASP A 20 -12.27 4.01 -2.63
N TYR A 21 -11.58 2.85 -2.58
CA TYR A 21 -11.29 2.17 -1.33
C TYR A 21 -10.47 3.02 -0.36
N ARG A 22 -9.53 3.85 -0.86
CA ARG A 22 -8.63 4.73 -0.09
C ARG A 22 -9.16 6.17 0.10
N LEU A 23 -10.38 6.43 -0.36
CA LEU A 23 -11.13 7.69 -0.22
C LEU A 23 -10.52 8.92 -0.92
N PHE A 24 -9.85 8.74 -2.06
CA PHE A 24 -9.26 9.86 -2.79
C PHE A 24 -10.32 10.72 -3.49
N SER A 25 -11.39 10.10 -3.96
CA SER A 25 -12.54 10.78 -4.57
C SER A 25 -13.24 11.71 -3.56
N GLU A 26 -13.52 11.19 -2.36
CA GLU A 26 -14.14 11.93 -1.26
C GLU A 26 -13.24 13.07 -0.78
N LEU A 27 -11.93 12.84 -0.72
CA LEU A 27 -10.96 13.87 -0.33
C LEU A 27 -10.93 15.01 -1.35
N SER A 28 -10.94 14.70 -2.64
CA SER A 28 -10.98 15.68 -3.73
C SER A 28 -12.32 16.44 -3.80
N ALA A 29 -13.41 15.81 -3.33
CA ALA A 29 -14.72 16.44 -3.25
C ALA A 29 -14.82 17.52 -2.16
N LEU A 30 -13.89 17.58 -1.21
CA LEU A 30 -13.88 18.60 -0.14
C LEU A 30 -13.51 19.99 -0.65
N ASP A 31 -12.75 20.08 -1.74
CA ASP A 31 -12.53 21.35 -2.41
C ASP A 31 -13.80 21.77 -3.16
N ILE A 32 -14.20 23.04 -3.08
CA ILE A 32 -15.40 23.56 -3.76
C ILE A 32 -15.07 24.56 -4.86
N HIS A 33 -13.77 24.84 -5.07
CA HIS A 33 -13.30 25.91 -5.94
C HIS A 33 -12.89 25.40 -7.33
N GLU A 34 -12.31 24.21 -7.40
CA GLU A 34 -11.89 23.58 -8.64
C GLU A 34 -13.08 23.00 -9.41
N SER A 35 -13.05 23.15 -10.74
CA SER A 35 -14.09 22.62 -11.61
C SER A 35 -14.04 21.08 -11.65
N VAL A 36 -15.15 20.46 -12.04
CA VAL A 36 -15.24 19.00 -12.18
C VAL A 36 -14.21 18.50 -13.21
N GLU A 37 -13.99 19.25 -14.29
CA GLU A 37 -13.01 18.94 -15.33
C GLU A 37 -11.59 18.96 -14.78
N SER A 38 -11.21 19.99 -14.01
CA SER A 38 -9.90 20.10 -13.36
C SER A 38 -9.64 18.94 -12.39
N LYS A 39 -10.65 18.57 -11.60
CA LYS A 39 -10.55 17.42 -10.68
C LYS A 39 -10.40 16.09 -11.40
N ASN A 40 -11.11 15.91 -12.52
CA ASN A 40 -10.99 14.71 -13.34
C ASN A 40 -9.61 14.63 -13.99
N GLU A 41 -9.08 15.74 -14.49
CA GLU A 41 -7.71 15.81 -15.04
C GLU A 41 -6.67 15.45 -13.97
N PHE A 42 -6.77 16.05 -12.78
CA PHE A 42 -5.88 15.72 -11.67
C PHE A 42 -5.97 14.24 -11.26
N THR A 43 -7.18 13.66 -11.27
CA THR A 43 -7.40 12.24 -10.99
C THR A 43 -6.70 11.36 -12.02
N GLU A 44 -6.72 11.74 -13.29
CA GLU A 44 -6.01 11.01 -14.34
C GLU A 44 -4.48 11.10 -14.15
N TYR A 45 -3.93 12.23 -13.70
CA TYR A 45 -2.52 12.32 -13.31
C TYR A 45 -2.17 11.40 -12.14
N LEU A 46 -3.04 11.31 -11.13
CA LEU A 46 -2.85 10.37 -10.01
C LEU A 46 -2.87 8.91 -10.49
N ILE A 47 -3.76 8.56 -11.43
CA ILE A 47 -3.84 7.21 -12.00
C ILE A 47 -2.57 6.86 -12.77
N GLU A 48 -2.02 7.77 -13.57
CA GLU A 48 -0.79 7.51 -14.33
C GLU A 48 0.44 7.41 -13.40
N LEU A 49 0.51 8.23 -12.34
CA LEU A 49 1.54 8.09 -11.30
C LEU A 49 1.44 6.72 -10.60
N GLN A 50 0.23 6.32 -10.18
CA GLN A 50 0.02 5.01 -9.55
C GLN A 50 0.37 3.88 -10.51
N THR A 51 0.01 3.99 -11.78
CA THR A 51 0.37 3.02 -12.84
C THR A 51 1.89 2.87 -12.95
N ALA A 52 2.64 3.98 -12.91
CA ALA A 52 4.09 3.94 -12.94
C ALA A 52 4.69 3.22 -11.71
N ILE A 53 4.10 3.41 -10.53
CA ILE A 53 4.49 2.71 -9.29
C ILE A 53 4.17 1.22 -9.38
N TYR A 54 2.98 0.84 -9.85
CA TYR A 54 2.60 -0.56 -10.07
C TYR A 54 3.55 -1.28 -11.03
N HIS A 55 4.03 -0.61 -12.07
CA HIS A 55 5.02 -1.19 -12.97
C HIS A 55 6.37 -1.46 -12.29
N LEU A 56 6.81 -0.58 -11.39
CA LEU A 56 8.01 -0.82 -10.57
C LEU A 56 7.80 -2.02 -9.64
N ASP A 57 6.63 -2.08 -8.99
CA ASP A 57 6.28 -3.14 -8.06
C ASP A 57 6.20 -4.50 -8.77
N ALA A 58 5.44 -4.60 -9.86
CA ALA A 58 5.35 -5.83 -10.66
C ALA A 58 6.72 -6.32 -11.15
N HIS A 59 7.64 -5.41 -11.49
CA HIS A 59 9.01 -5.78 -11.83
C HIS A 59 9.74 -6.43 -10.63
N LEU A 60 9.59 -5.85 -9.44
CA LEU A 60 10.11 -6.42 -8.18
C LEU A 60 9.43 -7.77 -7.87
N GLU A 61 8.15 -7.93 -8.12
CA GLU A 61 7.43 -9.16 -7.79
C GLU A 61 7.76 -10.33 -8.74
N ALA A 62 7.98 -10.02 -10.01
CA ALA A 62 8.18 -11.03 -11.05
C ALA A 62 9.64 -11.51 -11.18
N ASN A 63 10.62 -10.72 -10.74
CA ASN A 63 12.03 -10.95 -11.08
C ASN A 63 12.92 -11.19 -9.86
N TRP A 64 13.45 -12.40 -9.69
CA TRP A 64 14.41 -12.67 -8.60
C TRP A 64 15.71 -11.88 -8.78
N ILE A 65 16.26 -11.87 -9.99
CA ILE A 65 17.43 -11.06 -10.37
C ILE A 65 16.94 -9.77 -10.99
N LEU A 66 17.30 -8.64 -10.37
CA LEU A 66 16.86 -7.32 -10.80
C LEU A 66 17.82 -6.71 -11.81
N ASN A 67 17.28 -6.19 -12.91
CA ASN A 67 18.05 -5.47 -13.90
C ASN A 67 18.11 -3.97 -13.53
N THR A 68 19.32 -3.44 -13.31
CA THR A 68 19.51 -2.04 -12.91
C THR A 68 18.96 -1.06 -13.94
N GLN A 69 19.12 -1.30 -15.24
CA GLN A 69 18.61 -0.41 -16.29
C GLN A 69 17.08 -0.38 -16.30
N THR A 70 16.43 -1.53 -16.09
CA THR A 70 14.96 -1.61 -15.99
C THR A 70 14.47 -0.87 -14.74
N MET A 71 15.12 -1.08 -13.59
CA MET A 71 14.81 -0.36 -12.35
C MET A 71 14.94 1.16 -12.54
N ASP A 72 16.04 1.63 -13.13
CA ASP A 72 16.28 3.04 -13.41
C ASP A 72 15.19 3.61 -14.34
N TRP A 73 14.80 2.85 -15.37
CA TRP A 73 13.72 3.25 -16.27
C TRP A 73 12.38 3.43 -15.53
N HIS A 74 12.01 2.50 -14.64
CA HIS A 74 10.79 2.64 -13.84
C HIS A 74 10.84 3.88 -12.94
N TRP A 75 11.98 4.13 -12.27
CA TRP A 75 12.15 5.32 -11.45
C TRP A 75 12.06 6.61 -12.26
N GLN A 76 12.66 6.67 -13.44
CA GLN A 76 12.53 7.83 -14.34
C GLN A 76 11.09 8.04 -14.80
N ASN A 77 10.33 6.97 -15.05
CA ASN A 77 8.92 7.08 -15.38
C ASN A 77 8.13 7.68 -14.21
N ILE A 78 8.33 7.22 -12.98
CA ILE A 78 7.70 7.79 -11.77
C ILE A 78 8.05 9.27 -11.61
N ILE A 79 9.33 9.65 -11.78
CA ILE A 79 9.77 11.05 -11.70
C ILE A 79 9.12 11.89 -12.80
N THR A 80 8.99 11.34 -14.01
CA THR A 80 8.29 12.02 -15.12
C THR A 80 6.83 12.27 -14.76
N GLN A 81 6.14 11.31 -14.15
CA GLN A 81 4.74 11.52 -13.72
C GLN A 81 4.61 12.60 -12.65
N LEU A 82 5.59 12.75 -11.75
CA LEU A 82 5.57 13.82 -10.74
C LEU A 82 5.62 15.23 -11.35
N SER A 83 6.13 15.39 -12.57
CA SER A 83 6.16 16.71 -13.21
C SER A 83 4.77 17.29 -13.50
N PHE A 84 3.73 16.45 -13.66
CA PHE A 84 2.33 16.89 -13.79
C PHE A 84 1.73 17.46 -12.50
N PHE A 85 2.47 17.38 -11.39
CA PHE A 85 2.09 17.94 -10.08
C PHE A 85 2.96 19.14 -9.69
N ASP A 86 3.64 19.77 -10.66
CA ASP A 86 4.59 20.87 -10.45
C ASP A 86 5.76 20.50 -9.51
N ILE A 87 6.11 19.22 -9.45
CA ILE A 87 7.25 18.72 -8.67
C ILE A 87 8.44 18.55 -9.60
N SER A 88 9.46 19.37 -9.39
CA SER A 88 10.70 19.29 -10.17
C SER A 88 11.49 18.01 -9.84
N PRO A 89 12.35 17.52 -10.76
CA PRO A 89 13.19 16.34 -10.51
C PRO A 89 14.07 16.47 -9.25
N GLU A 90 14.51 17.69 -8.92
CA GLU A 90 15.33 17.96 -7.73
C GLU A 90 14.53 17.72 -6.43
N ARG A 91 13.22 18.05 -6.46
CA ARG A 91 12.30 17.87 -5.33
C ARG A 91 11.67 16.48 -5.29
N ALA A 92 11.69 15.72 -6.39
CA ALA A 92 11.09 14.39 -6.47
C ALA A 92 11.59 13.44 -5.36
N ASN A 93 12.86 13.59 -4.95
CA ASN A 93 13.44 12.79 -3.87
C ASN A 93 12.69 12.94 -2.52
N GLU A 94 12.15 14.11 -2.23
CA GLU A 94 11.38 14.39 -1.01
C GLU A 94 10.04 13.64 -0.99
N TYR A 95 9.46 13.41 -2.16
CA TYR A 95 8.18 12.73 -2.34
C TYR A 95 8.35 11.21 -2.40
N LEU A 96 9.45 10.76 -3.02
CA LEU A 96 9.70 9.34 -3.30
C LEU A 96 10.49 8.59 -2.21
N ASN A 97 10.90 9.27 -1.14
CA ASN A 97 11.72 8.66 -0.08
C ASN A 97 11.09 7.40 0.54
N HIS A 98 9.78 7.42 0.80
CA HIS A 98 9.09 6.26 1.37
C HIS A 98 9.02 5.09 0.37
N ILE A 99 8.76 5.36 -0.91
CA ILE A 99 8.74 4.33 -1.97
C ILE A 99 10.12 3.70 -2.11
N ARG A 100 11.20 4.49 -2.12
CA ARG A 100 12.58 3.96 -2.15
C ARG A 100 12.89 3.08 -0.95
N LYS A 101 12.40 3.49 0.22
CA LYS A 101 12.61 2.72 1.45
C LYS A 101 11.86 1.39 1.41
N TYR A 102 10.66 1.35 0.84
CA TYR A 102 9.92 0.11 0.62
C TYR A 102 10.56 -0.78 -0.46
N GLU A 103 10.97 -0.22 -1.61
CA GLU A 103 11.72 -0.93 -2.66
C GLU A 103 13.00 -1.57 -2.10
N LYS A 104 13.70 -0.88 -1.20
CA LYS A 104 14.82 -1.48 -0.48
C LYS A 104 14.40 -2.71 0.33
N HIS A 105 13.27 -2.67 1.04
CA HIS A 105 12.78 -3.83 1.79
C HIS A 105 12.45 -5.01 0.86
N GLU A 106 11.79 -4.75 -0.27
CA GLU A 106 11.50 -5.76 -1.30
C GLU A 106 12.77 -6.41 -1.85
N ARG A 107 13.81 -5.63 -2.10
CA ARG A 107 15.11 -6.15 -2.53
C ARG A 107 15.79 -6.99 -1.48
N GLU A 108 15.67 -6.61 -0.22
CA GLU A 108 16.25 -7.34 0.91
C GLU A 108 15.62 -8.73 1.10
N LEU A 109 14.42 -8.99 0.57
CA LEU A 109 13.83 -10.34 0.53
C LEU A 109 14.71 -11.34 -0.23
N ARG A 110 15.33 -10.91 -1.34
CA ARG A 110 16.24 -11.73 -2.15
C ARG A 110 17.52 -12.10 -1.40
N GLN A 111 17.84 -11.35 -0.35
CA GLN A 111 18.95 -11.61 0.56
C GLN A 111 18.52 -12.44 1.78
N GLY A 112 17.30 -12.99 1.76
CA GLY A 112 16.73 -13.77 2.87
C GLY A 112 16.31 -12.92 4.08
N LYS A 113 16.34 -11.58 3.98
CA LYS A 113 15.91 -10.72 5.09
C LYS A 113 14.41 -10.51 5.02
N THR A 114 13.67 -11.14 5.93
CA THR A 114 12.19 -11.08 5.98
C THR A 114 11.67 -9.79 6.61
N PRO A 115 10.45 -9.32 6.27
CA PRO A 115 9.83 -8.16 6.89
C PRO A 115 9.51 -8.38 8.38
N LEU A 116 9.50 -9.63 8.85
CA LEU A 116 9.30 -9.98 10.26
C LEU A 116 10.37 -9.38 11.19
N ARG A 117 11.51 -8.92 10.66
CA ARG A 117 12.54 -8.20 11.44
C ARG A 117 12.09 -6.82 11.92
N PHE A 118 11.06 -6.26 11.30
CA PHE A 118 10.51 -4.95 11.66
C PHE A 118 9.28 -5.14 12.54
N ASP A 119 8.94 -4.16 13.37
CA ASP A 119 7.60 -4.11 13.95
C ASP A 119 6.53 -3.91 12.85
N MET A 120 5.28 -4.25 13.16
CA MET A 120 4.16 -4.20 12.21
C MET A 120 3.91 -2.78 11.72
N GLU A 121 3.92 -1.80 12.64
CA GLU A 121 3.63 -0.41 12.33
C GLU A 121 4.64 0.19 11.35
N TYR A 122 5.93 -0.05 11.57
CA TYR A 122 7.01 0.38 10.70
C TYR A 122 6.87 -0.24 9.31
N PHE A 123 6.62 -1.55 9.24
CA PHE A 123 6.50 -2.23 7.95
C PHE A 123 5.32 -1.68 7.14
N TYR A 124 4.12 -1.66 7.72
CA TYR A 124 2.92 -1.19 7.02
C TYR A 124 2.92 0.32 6.76
N PHE A 125 3.64 1.11 7.55
CA PHE A 125 3.85 2.53 7.25
C PHE A 125 4.64 2.75 5.96
N TYR A 126 5.63 1.89 5.67
CA TYR A 126 6.38 1.96 4.42
C TYR A 126 5.68 1.24 3.29
N LYS A 127 4.91 0.19 3.57
CA LYS A 127 4.13 -0.51 2.54
C LYS A 127 3.07 0.41 1.91
N SER A 128 2.34 1.17 2.72
CA SER A 128 1.36 2.20 2.30
C SER A 128 1.97 3.48 1.67
N CYS A 129 3.19 3.44 1.17
CA CYS A 129 3.95 4.64 0.76
C CYS A 129 3.37 5.35 -0.47
N ASP A 130 2.81 4.59 -1.40
CA ASP A 130 2.14 5.06 -2.61
C ASP A 130 0.83 5.79 -2.26
N VAL A 131 -0.02 5.20 -1.43
CA VAL A 131 -1.26 5.80 -0.91
C VAL A 131 -0.94 7.12 -0.20
N LYS A 132 0.10 7.13 0.63
CA LYS A 132 0.55 8.34 1.33
C LYS A 132 1.09 9.41 0.39
N LEU A 133 1.76 9.03 -0.69
CA LEU A 133 2.21 9.96 -1.72
C LEU A 133 1.00 10.59 -2.42
N LEU A 134 0.07 9.80 -2.93
CA LEU A 134 -1.12 10.30 -3.60
C LEU A 134 -1.95 11.21 -2.68
N ARG A 135 -2.14 10.80 -1.42
CA ARG A 135 -2.83 11.61 -0.42
C ARG A 135 -2.13 12.95 -0.18
N ARG A 136 -0.79 12.96 -0.10
CA ARG A 136 0.00 14.20 0.01
C ARG A 136 -0.25 15.12 -1.18
N LEU A 137 -0.23 14.59 -2.40
CA LEU A 137 -0.48 15.38 -3.62
C LEU A 137 -1.88 16.01 -3.62
N ILE A 138 -2.90 15.26 -3.20
CA ILE A 138 -4.28 15.77 -3.06
C ILE A 138 -4.35 16.89 -2.00
N TYR A 139 -3.69 16.72 -0.85
CA TYR A 139 -3.65 17.74 0.20
C TYR A 139 -2.97 19.03 -0.24
N GLU A 140 -1.86 18.91 -0.99
CA GLU A 140 -1.11 20.06 -1.50
C GLU A 140 -1.87 20.77 -2.62
N LYS A 141 -2.45 20.03 -3.58
CA LYS A 141 -3.25 20.61 -4.67
C LYS A 141 -4.43 21.41 -4.17
N TYR A 142 -5.20 20.86 -3.22
CA TYR A 142 -6.46 21.45 -2.75
C TYR A 142 -6.36 22.14 -1.39
N GLN A 143 -5.15 22.29 -0.83
CA GLN A 143 -4.90 23.01 0.44
C GLN A 143 -5.78 22.51 1.61
N LEU A 144 -5.95 21.18 1.71
CA LEU A 144 -6.97 20.57 2.59
C LEU A 144 -6.64 20.60 4.09
N SER A 145 -5.49 21.13 4.51
CA SER A 145 -5.08 21.13 5.93
C SER A 145 -6.09 21.83 6.86
N GLY A 146 -6.86 22.79 6.34
CA GLY A 146 -7.94 23.47 7.09
C GLY A 146 -9.30 22.77 7.04
N LEU A 147 -9.52 21.86 6.10
CA LEU A 147 -10.82 21.22 5.82
C LEU A 147 -10.86 19.76 6.27
N ALA A 148 -9.75 19.04 6.06
CA ALA A 148 -9.62 17.59 6.24
C ALA A 148 -8.60 17.22 7.34
N GLY A 149 -8.35 18.11 8.31
CA GLY A 149 -7.34 17.87 9.34
C GLY A 149 -5.93 17.73 8.77
N LYS A 150 -5.06 16.94 9.42
CA LYS A 150 -3.67 16.76 9.01
C LYS A 150 -3.48 15.43 8.29
N LEU A 151 -2.48 15.33 7.41
CA LEU A 151 -2.06 14.05 6.80
C LEU A 151 -1.84 12.95 7.84
N ALA A 152 -1.31 13.29 9.02
CA ALA A 152 -1.07 12.35 10.11
C ALA A 152 -2.35 11.71 10.69
N ASP A 153 -3.53 12.28 10.45
CA ASP A 153 -4.80 11.74 10.91
C ASP A 153 -5.19 10.47 10.13
N TRP A 154 -4.70 10.31 8.90
CA TRP A 154 -4.93 9.13 8.07
C TRP A 154 -4.09 7.91 8.44
N ARG A 155 -3.08 8.08 9.32
CA ARG A 155 -2.10 7.03 9.64
C ARG A 155 -2.76 5.68 9.95
N TYR A 156 -3.75 5.67 10.83
CA TYR A 156 -4.38 4.42 11.26
C TYR A 156 -5.32 3.83 10.21
N TYR A 157 -5.97 4.69 9.43
CA TYR A 157 -6.75 4.26 8.28
C TYR A 157 -5.88 3.57 7.23
N ASP A 158 -4.77 4.22 6.85
CA ASP A 158 -3.81 3.70 5.87
C ASP A 158 -3.20 2.38 6.37
N LEU A 159 -2.86 2.27 7.67
CA LEU A 159 -2.34 1.03 8.26
C LEU A 159 -3.36 -0.13 8.20
N VAL A 160 -4.61 0.09 8.60
CA VAL A 160 -5.64 -0.97 8.59
C VAL A 160 -5.92 -1.43 7.16
N THR A 161 -6.05 -0.48 6.24
CA THR A 161 -6.32 -0.79 4.83
C THR A 161 -5.14 -1.50 4.17
N GLU A 162 -3.89 -1.18 4.54
CA GLU A 162 -2.72 -1.92 4.04
C GLU A 162 -2.62 -3.36 4.59
N VAL A 163 -3.00 -3.56 5.85
CA VAL A 163 -3.12 -4.92 6.42
C VAL A 163 -4.24 -5.70 5.73
N ASN A 164 -5.34 -5.03 5.39
CA ASN A 164 -6.45 -5.63 4.68
C ASN A 164 -6.01 -6.17 3.32
N ASP A 165 -5.33 -5.35 2.52
CA ASP A 165 -4.83 -5.73 1.19
C ASP A 165 -3.89 -6.96 1.27
N ASP A 166 -2.95 -6.98 2.24
CA ASP A 166 -2.07 -8.14 2.51
C ASP A 166 -2.85 -9.44 2.80
N ILE A 167 -4.01 -9.34 3.46
CA ILE A 167 -4.84 -10.50 3.79
C ILE A 167 -5.73 -10.89 2.59
N GLU A 168 -6.26 -9.91 1.86
CA GLU A 168 -7.13 -10.12 0.69
C GLU A 168 -6.36 -10.82 -0.45
N ASP A 169 -5.15 -10.32 -0.74
CA ASP A 169 -4.34 -10.73 -1.89
C ASP A 169 -3.53 -12.00 -1.64
N ILE A 170 -3.73 -12.70 -0.51
CA ILE A 170 -2.90 -13.84 -0.11
C ILE A 170 -2.74 -14.92 -1.19
N PHE A 171 -3.80 -15.22 -1.95
CA PHE A 171 -3.75 -16.24 -3.02
C PHE A 171 -3.08 -15.71 -4.30
N GLU A 172 -3.21 -14.42 -4.60
CA GLU A 172 -2.46 -13.76 -5.68
C GLU A 172 -0.96 -13.85 -5.38
N ASP A 173 -0.60 -13.47 -4.15
CA ASP A 173 0.78 -13.33 -3.67
C ASP A 173 1.55 -14.64 -3.52
N LEU A 174 0.87 -15.79 -3.51
CA LEU A 174 1.54 -17.09 -3.61
C LEU A 174 2.41 -17.20 -4.88
N ASN A 175 2.06 -16.48 -5.95
CA ASN A 175 2.72 -16.58 -7.25
C ASN A 175 3.86 -15.55 -7.44
N PHE A 176 4.14 -14.72 -6.43
CA PHE A 176 5.04 -13.58 -6.54
C PHE A 176 6.14 -13.57 -5.48
N ILE A 177 7.20 -12.81 -5.74
CA ILE A 177 8.29 -12.55 -4.79
C ILE A 177 8.03 -11.18 -4.18
N ASN A 178 7.08 -11.10 -3.25
CA ASN A 178 6.70 -9.84 -2.64
C ASN A 178 6.78 -9.85 -1.11
N GLY A 179 6.80 -8.66 -0.53
CA GLY A 179 6.87 -8.45 0.90
C GLY A 179 5.60 -8.70 1.68
N ASN A 180 4.59 -9.41 1.15
CA ASN A 180 3.36 -9.69 1.90
C ASN A 180 3.70 -10.30 3.26
N ARG A 181 3.50 -9.51 4.32
CA ARG A 181 3.96 -9.87 5.66
C ARG A 181 3.03 -10.91 6.28
N PHE A 182 1.75 -10.90 5.91
CA PHE A 182 0.78 -11.90 6.34
C PHE A 182 1.16 -13.29 5.81
N LEU A 183 1.39 -13.41 4.50
CA LEU A 183 1.88 -14.64 3.86
C LEU A 183 3.21 -15.10 4.47
N ILE A 184 4.17 -14.19 4.64
CA ILE A 184 5.47 -14.54 5.24
C ILE A 184 5.32 -15.00 6.70
N SER A 185 4.41 -14.41 7.47
CA SER A 185 4.11 -14.85 8.84
C SER A 185 3.54 -16.27 8.85
N LEU A 186 2.63 -16.59 7.93
CA LEU A 186 2.09 -17.96 7.80
C LEU A 186 3.17 -18.97 7.48
N LEU A 187 4.07 -18.64 6.54
CA LEU A 187 5.18 -19.50 6.12
C LEU A 187 6.22 -19.73 7.23
N LYS A 188 6.40 -18.79 8.16
CA LYS A 188 7.46 -18.86 9.19
C LYS A 188 6.96 -19.24 10.58
N CYS A 189 5.77 -18.81 10.94
CA CYS A 189 5.24 -18.90 12.30
C CYS A 189 3.97 -19.76 12.38
N GLY A 190 3.33 -20.06 11.24
CA GLY A 190 2.09 -20.81 11.18
C GLY A 190 0.85 -19.97 11.54
N LYS A 191 -0.33 -20.58 11.38
CA LYS A 191 -1.63 -19.89 11.48
C LYS A 191 -1.91 -19.30 12.87
N ILE A 192 -1.63 -20.06 13.93
CA ILE A 192 -1.97 -19.65 15.32
C ILE A 192 -1.23 -18.36 15.69
N GLU A 193 0.09 -18.34 15.46
CA GLU A 193 0.90 -17.18 15.81
C GLU A 193 0.61 -16.00 14.88
N THR A 194 0.39 -16.26 13.59
CA THR A 194 0.00 -15.21 12.64
C THR A 194 -1.33 -14.56 13.05
N ARG A 195 -2.35 -15.36 13.40
CA ARG A 195 -3.63 -14.86 13.94
C ARG A 195 -3.40 -13.96 15.13
N ARG A 196 -2.61 -14.42 16.11
CA ARG A 196 -2.33 -13.68 17.35
C ARG A 196 -1.71 -12.33 17.06
N VAL A 197 -0.63 -12.29 16.29
CA VAL A 197 0.13 -11.06 15.99
C VAL A 197 -0.71 -10.05 15.21
N PHE A 198 -1.44 -10.49 14.18
CA PHE A 198 -2.27 -9.59 13.38
C PHE A 198 -3.48 -9.06 14.17
N SER A 199 -4.15 -9.90 14.94
CA SER A 199 -5.26 -9.48 15.80
C SER A 199 -4.81 -8.50 16.88
N GLU A 200 -3.67 -8.73 17.54
CA GLU A 200 -3.11 -7.80 18.51
C GLU A 200 -2.79 -6.44 17.88
N PHE A 201 -2.14 -6.43 16.72
CA PHE A 201 -1.81 -5.19 16.01
C PHE A 201 -3.06 -4.41 15.56
N LEU A 202 -4.07 -5.09 15.00
CA LEU A 202 -5.33 -4.46 14.60
C LEU A 202 -6.10 -3.89 15.82
N ASN A 203 -6.10 -4.61 16.95
CA ASN A 203 -6.68 -4.12 18.20
C ASN A 203 -5.95 -2.88 18.71
N GLU A 204 -4.62 -2.85 18.65
CA GLU A 204 -3.83 -1.69 19.00
C GLU A 204 -4.16 -0.48 18.12
N ILE A 205 -4.25 -0.67 16.79
CA ILE A 205 -4.66 0.41 15.88
C ILE A 205 -6.06 0.92 16.24
N CYS A 206 -7.01 0.03 16.49
CA CYS A 206 -8.38 0.38 16.90
C CYS A 206 -8.39 1.23 18.18
N GLN A 207 -7.64 0.83 19.20
CA GLN A 207 -7.52 1.58 20.45
C GLN A 207 -6.91 2.97 20.21
N ARG A 208 -5.75 3.03 19.53
CA ARG A 208 -5.06 4.30 19.27
C ARG A 208 -5.87 5.24 18.38
N THR A 209 -6.69 4.71 17.47
CA THR A 209 -7.62 5.50 16.65
C THR A 209 -8.68 6.16 17.52
N LYS A 210 -9.31 5.39 18.41
CA LYS A 210 -10.29 5.93 19.38
C LYS A 210 -9.66 7.00 20.25
N GLU A 211 -8.47 6.75 20.81
CA GLU A 211 -7.76 7.70 21.66
C GLU A 211 -7.44 9.01 20.92
N ARG A 212 -6.94 8.90 19.67
CA ARG A 212 -6.62 10.07 18.83
C ARG A 212 -7.83 10.96 18.58
N PHE A 213 -9.00 10.36 18.35
CA PHE A 213 -10.22 11.08 18.02
C PHE A 213 -11.18 11.29 19.21
N ASN A 214 -10.83 10.83 20.42
CA ASN A 214 -11.66 10.93 21.63
C ASN A 214 -12.03 12.38 21.99
N SER A 215 -11.17 13.34 21.64
CA SER A 215 -11.36 14.78 21.87
C SER A 215 -11.73 15.56 20.60
N GLY A 216 -11.78 14.91 19.44
CA GLY A 216 -12.00 15.53 18.15
C GLY A 216 -13.46 15.93 17.97
N LYS A 217 -13.72 17.23 17.78
CA LYS A 217 -15.07 17.77 17.54
C LYS A 217 -15.38 18.00 16.06
N GLY A 218 -14.42 17.78 15.16
CA GLY A 218 -14.59 18.01 13.72
C GLY A 218 -15.40 16.91 13.04
N SER A 219 -16.30 17.28 12.14
CA SER A 219 -17.08 16.33 11.33
C SER A 219 -16.19 15.36 10.54
N PHE A 220 -15.08 15.86 9.99
CA PHE A 220 -14.10 15.05 9.28
C PHE A 220 -13.43 14.00 10.17
N GLN A 221 -13.00 14.39 11.37
CA GLN A 221 -12.36 13.47 12.33
C GLN A 221 -13.31 12.36 12.75
N LYS A 222 -14.58 12.69 12.95
CA LYS A 222 -15.63 11.70 13.22
C LYS A 222 -15.82 10.75 12.05
N MET A 223 -15.92 11.27 10.82
CA MET A 223 -16.01 10.44 9.62
C MET A 223 -14.82 9.49 9.50
N LEU A 224 -13.60 9.99 9.71
CA LEU A 224 -12.38 9.20 9.60
C LEU A 224 -12.30 8.12 10.69
N LEU A 225 -12.72 8.42 11.93
CA LEU A 225 -12.88 7.43 12.98
C LEU A 225 -13.88 6.35 12.56
N ASP A 226 -15.08 6.73 12.14
CA ASP A 226 -16.16 5.80 11.79
C ASP A 226 -15.72 4.84 10.66
N ILE A 227 -15.07 5.37 9.62
CA ILE A 227 -14.61 4.53 8.51
C ILE A 227 -13.40 3.66 8.89
N THR A 228 -12.47 4.16 9.70
CA THR A 228 -11.34 3.34 10.21
C THR A 228 -11.86 2.17 11.05
N MET A 229 -12.87 2.41 11.90
CA MET A 229 -13.50 1.37 12.71
C MET A 229 -14.23 0.32 11.86
N ARG A 230 -14.86 0.76 10.76
CA ARG A 230 -15.46 -0.14 9.78
C ARG A 230 -14.40 -1.03 9.12
N ARG A 231 -13.33 -0.43 8.59
CA ARG A 231 -12.21 -1.17 7.97
C ARG A 231 -11.55 -2.14 8.94
N TYR A 232 -11.40 -1.75 10.21
CA TYR A 232 -10.89 -2.64 11.25
C TYR A 232 -11.77 -3.90 11.39
N THR A 233 -13.09 -3.72 11.46
CA THR A 233 -14.04 -4.83 11.62
C THR A 233 -14.02 -5.75 10.40
N GLU A 234 -14.01 -5.18 9.20
CA GLU A 234 -13.89 -5.92 7.94
C GLU A 234 -12.59 -6.72 7.88
N THR A 235 -11.48 -6.11 8.29
CA THR A 235 -10.14 -6.75 8.27
C THR A 235 -10.04 -7.90 9.27
N ILE A 236 -10.60 -7.76 10.47
CA ILE A 236 -10.67 -8.87 11.44
C ILE A 236 -11.51 -10.03 10.90
N GLY A 237 -12.65 -9.74 10.28
CA GLY A 237 -13.47 -10.78 9.66
C GLY A 237 -12.73 -11.49 8.51
N LEU A 238 -12.07 -10.72 7.66
CA LEU A 238 -11.27 -11.24 6.55
C LEU A 238 -10.10 -12.10 7.03
N LEU A 239 -9.40 -11.67 8.09
CA LEU A 239 -8.32 -12.42 8.71
C LEU A 239 -8.74 -13.85 9.07
N GLU A 240 -9.87 -14.00 9.77
CA GLU A 240 -10.36 -15.32 10.16
C GLU A 240 -10.78 -16.16 8.96
N ILE A 241 -11.48 -15.57 8.00
CA ILE A 241 -11.89 -16.24 6.77
C ILE A 241 -10.67 -16.78 6.01
N GLN A 242 -9.63 -15.96 5.84
CA GLN A 242 -8.45 -16.37 5.07
C GLN A 242 -7.58 -17.37 5.81
N LEU A 243 -7.46 -17.24 7.14
CA LEU A 243 -6.79 -18.25 7.97
C LEU A 243 -7.45 -19.62 7.88
N ASP A 244 -8.77 -19.67 7.79
CA ASP A 244 -9.50 -20.93 7.63
C ASP A 244 -9.37 -21.50 6.21
N LYS A 245 -9.40 -20.64 5.18
CA LYS A 245 -9.31 -21.04 3.78
C LYS A 245 -7.93 -21.54 3.37
N ILE A 246 -6.86 -20.86 3.76
CA ILE A 246 -5.52 -21.20 3.28
C ILE A 246 -5.05 -22.55 3.82
N THR A 247 -4.48 -23.41 2.99
CA THR A 247 -4.00 -24.74 3.39
C THR A 247 -2.47 -24.81 3.41
N GLU A 248 -1.93 -25.85 4.06
CA GLU A 248 -0.49 -26.12 3.97
C GLU A 248 -0.02 -26.41 2.55
N ASN A 249 -0.90 -26.95 1.69
CA ASN A 249 -0.56 -27.21 0.30
C ASN A 249 -0.43 -25.91 -0.49
N ASP A 250 -1.29 -24.93 -0.24
CA ASP A 250 -1.18 -23.59 -0.85
C ASP A 250 0.14 -22.92 -0.44
N LEU A 251 0.51 -23.01 0.84
CA LEU A 251 1.77 -22.44 1.33
C LEU A 251 3.01 -23.09 0.71
N LYS A 252 2.95 -24.39 0.36
CA LYS A 252 4.06 -25.09 -0.30
C LYS A 252 4.28 -24.65 -1.75
N THR A 253 3.25 -24.13 -2.42
CA THR A 253 3.40 -23.61 -3.80
C THR A 253 3.89 -22.17 -3.84
N SER A 254 4.07 -21.52 -2.69
CA SER A 254 4.53 -20.14 -2.61
C SER A 254 5.88 -19.96 -3.31
N ARG A 255 5.92 -19.00 -4.22
CA ARG A 255 7.13 -18.61 -4.95
C ARG A 255 8.25 -18.14 -4.01
N LEU A 256 7.92 -17.53 -2.87
CA LEU A 256 8.88 -17.17 -1.83
C LEU A 256 9.63 -18.38 -1.23
N MET A 257 9.01 -19.56 -1.21
CA MET A 257 9.64 -20.80 -0.73
C MET A 257 10.50 -21.44 -1.81
N ILE A 258 9.98 -21.55 -3.03
CA ILE A 258 10.63 -22.24 -4.15
C ILE A 258 12.00 -21.62 -4.47
N PHE A 259 12.10 -20.29 -4.52
CA PHE A 259 13.36 -19.62 -4.84
C PHE A 259 14.40 -19.69 -3.72
N LYS A 260 13.98 -19.89 -2.46
CA LYS A 260 14.92 -20.05 -1.35
C LYS A 260 15.70 -21.37 -1.46
N GLU A 261 15.05 -22.42 -1.96
CA GLU A 261 15.66 -23.75 -2.11
C GLU A 261 16.58 -23.82 -3.33
N ALA A 262 16.27 -23.07 -4.40
CA ALA A 262 17.06 -23.05 -5.63
C ALA A 262 18.47 -22.41 -5.52
N ILE A 263 18.76 -21.70 -4.42
CA ILE A 263 20.03 -20.96 -4.22
C ILE A 263 20.96 -21.69 -3.23
N VAL A 264 20.52 -22.80 -2.63
CA VAL A 264 21.35 -23.63 -1.74
C VAL A 264 22.12 -24.72 -2.52
N ILE A 265 22.28 -24.56 -3.84
CA ILE A 265 23.06 -25.45 -4.71
C ILE A 265 24.30 -24.71 -5.21
#